data_AF-A0A660MAU5-F1
#
_entry.id   AF-A0A660MAU5-F1
#
_cell.length_a   1.000
_cell.length_b   1.000
_cell.length_c   1.000
_cell.angle_alpha   90.00
_cell.angle_beta   90.00
_cell.angle_gamma   90.00
#
_symmetry.space_group_name_H-M   'P 1'
#
loop_
_entity.id
_entity.type
_entity.pdbx_description
1 polymer ?
#
loop_
_entity_poly.entity_id
_entity_poly.type
_entity_poly.pdbx_seq_one_letter_code
_entity_poly.pdbx_strand_id
1 'polypeptide(L)'
;LYAQDVWDSQVEPALTGSILDEHVADLNVKFRRGKTAATLDQKQGRVTVEQHLLDYAGISREVVAVRAGQYWRLMAPEQAE
;
A
#
# COMPACT_ATOMS: atom_id res chain seq x y z
N LEU A 1 0.10 -1.18 3.44
CA LEU A 1 -1.24 -1.06 4.05
C LEU A 1 -1.21 -0.03 5.18
N TYR A 2 -2.11 0.93 5.17
CA TYR A 2 -2.24 1.98 6.18
C TYR A 2 -3.70 2.42 6.29
N ALA A 3 -4.04 3.10 7.39
CA ALA A 3 -5.37 3.69 7.56
C ALA A 3 -5.58 4.82 6.53
N GLN A 4 -6.84 5.06 6.18
CA GLN A 4 -7.21 6.13 5.24
C GLN A 4 -6.68 7.49 5.69
N ASP A 5 -6.77 7.81 6.98
CA ASP A 5 -6.26 9.07 7.53
C ASP A 5 -4.77 9.30 7.25
N VAL A 6 -3.96 8.23 7.16
CA VAL A 6 -2.52 8.34 6.81
C VAL A 6 -2.36 8.73 5.34
N TRP A 7 -3.22 8.23 4.45
CA TRP A 7 -3.25 8.67 3.05
C TRP A 7 -3.57 10.16 2.98
N ASP A 8 -4.69 10.56 3.59
CA ASP A 8 -5.24 11.91 3.47
C ASP A 8 -4.29 12.95 4.09
N SER A 9 -3.68 12.65 5.24
CA SER A 9 -2.86 13.62 5.99
C SER A 9 -1.38 13.65 5.59
N GLN A 10 -0.84 12.58 5.00
CA GLN A 10 0.61 12.46 4.76
C GLN A 10 0.95 12.11 3.31
N VAL A 11 0.36 11.04 2.77
CA VAL A 11 0.74 10.53 1.44
C VAL A 11 0.25 11.45 0.33
N GLU A 12 -1.03 11.83 0.35
CA GLU A 12 -1.62 12.66 -0.69
C GLU A 12 -0.99 14.06 -0.79
N PRO A 13 -0.74 14.77 0.32
CA PRO A 13 -0.01 16.04 0.28
C PRO A 13 1.40 15.91 -0.33
N ALA A 14 2.14 14.85 0.02
CA ALA A 14 3.49 14.63 -0.48
C ALA A 14 3.53 14.35 -2.00
N LEU A 15 2.51 13.67 -2.54
CA LEU A 15 2.40 13.37 -3.98
C LEU A 15 1.92 14.56 -4.83
N THR A 16 1.34 15.59 -4.19
CA THR A 16 0.80 16.77 -4.87
C THR A 16 1.75 17.97 -4.81
N GLY A 17 2.66 18.01 -3.83
CA GLY A 17 3.49 19.17 -3.51
C GLY A 17 4.53 19.57 -4.55
N SER A 18 4.87 18.72 -5.54
CA SER A 18 5.89 19.03 -6.54
C SER A 18 5.51 18.52 -7.94
N ILE A 19 4.57 19.21 -8.60
CA ILE A 19 4.08 18.86 -9.95
C ILE A 19 5.20 18.97 -11.01
N LEU A 20 6.24 19.77 -10.75
CA LEU A 20 7.38 19.97 -11.65
C LEU A 20 8.50 18.93 -11.45
N ASP A 21 8.38 18.07 -10.44
CA ASP A 21 9.33 16.98 -10.21
C ASP A 21 8.80 15.69 -10.85
N GLU A 22 9.50 15.23 -11.88
CA GLU A 22 9.17 14.02 -12.63
C GLU A 22 9.11 12.77 -11.74
N HIS A 23 9.99 12.66 -10.74
CA HIS A 23 10.01 11.53 -9.83
C HIS A 23 8.74 11.47 -8.98
N VAL A 24 8.32 12.63 -8.44
CA VAL A 24 7.09 12.75 -7.65
C VAL A 24 5.86 12.49 -8.52
N ALA A 25 5.85 12.99 -9.77
CA ALA A 25 4.79 12.74 -10.73
C ALA A 25 4.63 11.24 -11.05
N ASP A 26 5.75 10.54 -11.31
CA ASP A 26 5.77 9.10 -11.56
C ASP A 26 5.26 8.30 -10.36
N LEU A 27 5.69 8.66 -9.15
CA LEU A 27 5.21 8.04 -7.92
C LEU A 27 3.70 8.26 -7.76
N ASN A 28 3.20 9.47 -8.02
CA ASN A 28 1.77 9.77 -7.92
C ASN A 28 0.96 8.89 -8.85
N VAL A 29 1.41 8.69 -10.11
CA VAL A 29 0.76 7.78 -11.05
C VAL A 29 0.77 6.34 -10.52
N LYS A 30 1.91 5.85 -10.03
CA LYS A 30 2.04 4.48 -9.49
C LYS A 30 1.11 4.26 -8.30
N PHE A 31 1.11 5.18 -7.32
CA PHE A 31 0.25 5.09 -6.15
C PHE A 31 -1.23 5.17 -6.53
N ARG A 32 -1.64 6.10 -7.41
CA ARG A 32 -3.05 6.21 -7.79
C ARG A 32 -3.56 5.05 -8.63
N ARG A 33 -2.71 4.44 -9.47
CA ARG A 33 -3.06 3.25 -10.26
C ARG A 33 -3.08 1.96 -9.43
N GLY A 34 -2.20 1.84 -8.44
CA GLY A 34 -2.07 0.63 -7.62
C GLY A 34 -2.78 0.66 -6.27
N LYS A 35 -3.39 1.78 -5.87
CA LYS A 35 -4.11 1.85 -4.59
C LYS A 35 -5.47 1.16 -4.70
N THR A 36 -5.79 0.38 -3.69
CA THR A 36 -7.13 -0.17 -3.47
C THR A 36 -7.60 0.25 -2.08
N ALA A 37 -8.91 0.42 -1.92
CA ALA A 37 -9.53 0.74 -0.64
C ALA A 37 -10.42 -0.43 -0.24
N ALA A 38 -10.30 -0.84 1.02
CA ALA A 38 -11.09 -1.94 1.57
C ALA A 38 -11.56 -1.58 2.97
N THR A 39 -12.80 -1.95 3.29
CA THR A 39 -13.32 -1.89 4.66
C THR A 39 -12.93 -3.16 5.40
N LEU A 40 -12.47 -3.02 6.65
CA LEU A 40 -12.21 -4.16 7.52
C LEU A 40 -13.50 -4.92 7.81
N ASP A 41 -13.45 -6.25 7.73
CA ASP A 41 -14.56 -7.08 8.22
C ASP A 41 -14.80 -6.82 9.72
N GLN A 42 -16.06 -6.57 10.08
CA GLN A 42 -16.43 -6.15 11.44
C GLN A 42 -16.27 -7.26 12.48
N LYS A 43 -16.22 -8.53 12.08
CA LYS A 43 -16.21 -9.65 13.01
C LYS A 43 -14.79 -10.07 13.38
N GLN A 44 -13.88 -10.03 12.41
CA GLN A 44 -12.56 -10.63 12.55
C GLN A 44 -11.41 -9.71 12.11
N GLY A 45 -11.71 -8.48 11.70
CA GLY A 45 -10.68 -7.53 11.26
C GLY A 45 -9.93 -7.99 10.01
N ARG A 46 -10.56 -8.83 9.18
CA ARG A 46 -9.96 -9.32 7.93
C ARG A 46 -9.92 -8.20 6.91
N VAL A 47 -8.85 -8.17 6.13
CA VAL A 47 -8.71 -7.31 4.95
C VAL A 47 -8.53 -8.20 3.74
N THR A 48 -9.25 -7.90 2.66
CA THR A 48 -9.08 -8.55 1.38
C THR A 48 -8.10 -7.74 0.54
N VAL A 49 -7.08 -8.40 0.01
CA VAL A 49 -6.13 -7.82 -0.96
C VAL A 49 -6.52 -8.33 -2.34
N GLU A 50 -6.58 -7.43 -3.33
CA GLU A 50 -6.93 -7.79 -4.70
C GLU A 50 -5.84 -8.65 -5.35
N GLN A 51 -6.25 -9.60 -6.21
CA GLN A 51 -5.34 -10.57 -6.82
C GLN A 51 -4.18 -9.91 -7.56
N HIS A 52 -4.44 -8.86 -8.32
CA HIS A 52 -3.41 -8.17 -9.10
C HIS A 52 -2.31 -7.53 -8.23
N LEU A 53 -2.61 -7.18 -6.97
CA LEU A 53 -1.62 -6.68 -6.02
C LEU A 53 -0.79 -7.82 -5.40
N LEU A 54 -1.42 -8.97 -5.17
CA LEU A 54 -0.71 -10.18 -4.74
C LEU A 54 0.26 -10.65 -5.83
N ASP A 55 -0.18 -10.67 -7.08
CA ASP A 55 0.63 -11.02 -8.25
C ASP A 55 1.81 -10.05 -8.41
N TYR A 56 1.56 -8.74 -8.30
CA TYR A 56 2.60 -7.71 -8.35
C TYR A 56 3.65 -7.87 -7.25
N ALA A 57 3.22 -8.25 -6.04
CA ALA A 57 4.11 -8.44 -4.89
C ALA A 57 4.78 -9.83 -4.85
N GLY A 58 4.37 -10.77 -5.73
CA GLY A 58 4.84 -12.15 -5.71
C GLY A 58 4.30 -12.97 -4.53
N ILE A 59 3.19 -12.56 -3.92
CA ILE A 59 2.60 -13.22 -2.74
C ILE A 59 1.62 -14.31 -3.22
N SER A 60 1.97 -15.58 -2.99
CA SER A 60 1.15 -16.72 -3.46
C SER A 60 0.26 -17.32 -2.38
N ARG A 61 0.76 -17.45 -1.14
CA ARG A 61 0.05 -18.10 -0.04
C ARG A 61 0.44 -17.54 1.32
N GLU A 62 1.74 -17.50 1.61
CA GLU A 62 2.28 -17.01 2.87
C GLU A 62 2.55 -15.50 2.76
N VAL A 63 2.35 -14.78 3.86
CA VAL A 63 2.56 -13.34 3.92
C VAL A 63 3.32 -12.97 5.17
N VAL A 64 4.34 -12.13 5.00
CA VAL A 64 5.04 -11.47 6.10
C VAL A 64 4.55 -10.03 6.20
N ALA A 65 4.13 -9.64 7.39
CA ALA A 65 3.69 -8.28 7.69
C ALA A 65 4.72 -7.58 8.59
N VAL A 66 5.43 -6.60 8.03
CA VAL A 66 6.43 -5.81 8.76
C VAL A 66 5.89 -4.41 9.04
N ARG A 67 5.93 -3.98 10.31
CA ARG A 67 5.57 -2.61 10.69
C ARG A 67 6.69 -1.66 10.29
N ALA A 68 6.37 -0.66 9.47
CA ALA A 68 7.28 0.41 9.06
C ALA A 68 6.65 1.76 9.41
N GLY A 69 6.95 2.26 10.61
CA GLY A 69 6.39 3.52 11.10
C GLY A 69 4.86 3.49 11.19
N GLN A 70 4.18 4.26 10.33
CA GLN A 70 2.71 4.38 10.31
C GLN A 70 2.00 3.36 9.42
N TYR A 71 2.74 2.57 8.64
CA TYR A 71 2.17 1.60 7.71
C TYR A 71 2.74 0.20 7.91
N TRP A 72 2.06 -0.78 7.33
CA TRP A 72 2.46 -2.17 7.24
C TRP A 72 2.94 -2.47 5.82
N ARG A 73 4.09 -3.13 5.70
CA ARG A 73 4.55 -3.74 4.45
C ARG A 73 4.10 -5.18 4.44
N LEU A 74 3.45 -5.58 3.34
CA LEU A 74 3.09 -6.97 3.08
C LEU A 74 4.02 -7.47 1.99
N MET A 75 4.60 -8.64 2.20
CA MET A 75 5.69 -9.16 1.37
C MET A 75 5.66 -10.68 1.39
N ALA A 76 6.16 -11.29 0.32
CA ALA A 76 6.36 -12.72 0.26
C ALA A 76 7.50 -13.11 1.23
N PRO A 77 7.48 -14.30 1.85
CA PRO A 77 8.53 -14.74 2.78
C PRO A 77 9.94 -14.64 2.19
N GLU A 78 10.09 -14.94 0.89
CA GLU A 78 11.36 -14.92 0.16
C GLU A 78 11.97 -13.51 0.03
N GLN A 79 11.15 -12.46 0.20
CA GLN A 79 11.58 -11.06 0.19
C GLN A 79 11.92 -10.53 1.59
N ALA A 80 11.63 -11.32 2.63
CA ALA A 80 11.78 -10.95 4.03
C ALA A 80 13.10 -11.41 4.66
N GLU A 81 13.79 -12.35 4.01
CA GLU A 81 15.14 -12.81 4.36
C GLU A 81 16.21 -11.81 3.89
#